data_AF-A0A7C7RLB1-F1
#
_entry.id   AF-A0A7C7RLB1-F1
#
_cell.length_a   1.000
_cell.length_b   1.000
_cell.length_c   1.000
_cell.angle_alpha   90.00
_cell.angle_beta   90.00
_cell.angle_gamma   90.00
#
_symmetry.space_group_name_H-M   'P 1'
#
loop_
_entity.id
_entity.type
_entity.pdbx_description
1 polymer ?
#
loop_
_entity_poly.entity_id
_entity_poly.type
_entity_poly.pdbx_seq_one_letter_code
_entity_poly.pdbx_strand_id
1 'polypeptide(L)'
;VESGSEKIRKIFNKQVEREEIRKAFRLTTRYGILPRAYFIYGAPGENDKTIQESIELIREIRPLSIIFYILALFPGTTLYTEFKKKFGISDDIWLNRMEDIMYFETDRNLTEDMVLNFGKRLREAFYEALPGFVESIRLVDDSEFDRLNSDFYSRLGMTFSHGDYSGIAAIKNRDEIAGRLFARAIHCHPDHRAYLGKGIIHQKKGEFDRSIELLKEGLRYFPESKPLNICLAVSYMNTGRFDQALSRLLPIKDDPEAASYIEACRRALEDAE
;
A
#
# COMPACT_ATOMS: atom_id res chain seq x y z
N VAL A 1 12.93 -10.72 7.23
CA VAL A 1 12.62 -10.44 8.65
C VAL A 1 12.13 -11.71 9.30
N GLU A 2 11.04 -12.28 8.78
CA GLU A 2 10.40 -13.55 9.16
C GLU A 2 9.76 -13.53 10.55
N SER A 3 10.49 -13.13 11.59
CA SER A 3 9.94 -12.98 12.95
C SER A 3 10.66 -11.88 13.70
N GLY A 4 9.99 -11.25 14.67
CA GLY A 4 10.64 -10.40 15.68
C GLY A 4 11.38 -11.21 16.74
N SER A 5 11.00 -12.46 16.94
CA SER A 5 11.64 -13.36 17.89
C SER A 5 12.94 -13.94 17.34
N GLU A 6 14.05 -13.73 18.06
CA GLU A 6 15.34 -14.33 17.69
C GLU A 6 15.29 -15.86 17.77
N LYS A 7 14.55 -16.42 18.72
CA LYS A 7 14.35 -17.86 18.85
C LYS A 7 13.71 -18.44 17.59
N ILE A 8 12.67 -17.79 17.06
CA ILE A 8 11.98 -18.23 15.84
C ILE A 8 12.87 -18.03 14.61
N ARG A 9 13.60 -16.92 14.50
CA ARG A 9 14.57 -16.72 13.41
C ARG A 9 15.64 -17.82 13.38
N LYS A 10 16.12 -18.30 14.53
CA LYS A 10 17.06 -19.43 14.60
C LYS A 10 16.48 -20.73 14.05
N ILE A 11 15.18 -20.98 14.27
CA ILE A 11 14.47 -22.15 13.71
C ILE A 11 14.45 -22.09 12.18
N PHE A 12 14.28 -20.89 11.61
CA PHE A 12 14.38 -20.68 10.16
C PHE A 12 15.81 -20.61 9.62
N ASN A 13 16.81 -20.88 10.45
CA ASN A 13 18.23 -20.71 10.12
C ASN A 13 18.55 -19.31 9.59
N LYS A 14 17.88 -18.28 10.12
CA LYS A 14 18.04 -16.89 9.69
C LYS A 14 19.14 -16.21 10.49
N GLN A 15 20.29 -16.03 9.87
CA GLN A 15 21.45 -15.34 10.44
C GLN A 15 21.38 -13.84 10.15
N VAL A 16 20.42 -13.16 10.79
CA VAL A 16 20.30 -11.70 10.67
C VAL A 16 19.99 -11.07 12.02
N GLU A 17 20.78 -10.06 12.37
CA GLU A 17 20.66 -9.35 13.64
C GLU A 17 19.58 -8.27 13.59
N ARG A 18 18.99 -7.97 14.74
CA ARG A 18 17.91 -6.97 14.84
C ARG A 18 18.36 -5.59 14.32
N GLU A 19 19.61 -5.20 14.58
CA GLU A 19 20.13 -3.92 14.11
C GLU A 19 20.37 -3.89 12.60
N GLU A 20 20.70 -5.02 11.97
CA GLU A 20 20.80 -5.11 10.51
C GLU A 20 19.44 -4.90 9.85
N ILE A 21 18.38 -5.47 10.43
CA ILE A 21 17.00 -5.23 9.99
C ILE A 21 16.66 -3.75 10.12
N ARG A 22 16.90 -3.14 11.28
CA ARG A 22 16.62 -1.71 11.52
C ARG A 22 17.38 -0.83 10.54
N LYS A 23 18.66 -1.12 10.30
CA LYS A 23 19.50 -0.42 9.33
C LYS A 23 18.95 -0.54 7.91
N ALA A 24 18.57 -1.73 7.48
CA ALA A 24 18.00 -1.97 6.14
C ALA A 24 16.74 -1.12 5.92
N PHE A 25 15.77 -1.18 6.84
CA PHE A 25 14.51 -0.43 6.74
C PHE A 25 14.72 1.09 6.78
N ARG A 26 15.64 1.56 7.64
CA ARG A 26 16.02 2.97 7.70
C ARG A 26 16.61 3.46 6.38
N LEU A 27 17.54 2.70 5.80
CA LEU A 27 18.21 3.07 4.55
C LEU A 27 17.25 3.03 3.37
N THR A 28 16.44 1.98 3.23
CA THR A 28 15.48 1.87 2.12
C THR A 28 14.46 3.01 2.18
N THR A 29 13.90 3.28 3.36
CA THR A 29 12.99 4.42 3.54
C THR A 29 13.66 5.73 3.16
N ARG A 30 14.89 5.99 3.65
CA ARG A 30 15.60 7.25 3.40
C ARG A 30 15.83 7.52 1.90
N TYR A 31 16.05 6.49 1.10
CA TYR A 31 16.32 6.63 -0.33
C TYR A 31 15.09 6.32 -1.22
N GLY A 32 13.88 6.38 -0.67
CA GLY A 32 12.66 6.21 -1.46
C GLY A 32 12.45 4.79 -2.02
N ILE A 33 13.05 3.78 -1.39
CA ILE A 33 12.84 2.37 -1.72
C ILE A 33 11.77 1.83 -0.77
N LEU A 34 10.64 1.38 -1.31
CA LEU A 34 9.50 0.91 -0.51
C LEU A 34 9.91 -0.22 0.46
N PRO A 35 9.90 0.02 1.78
CA PRO A 35 10.33 -0.96 2.77
C PRO A 35 9.22 -2.00 3.02
N ARG A 36 9.31 -3.13 2.31
CA ARG A 36 8.42 -4.29 2.51
C ARG A 36 9.02 -5.30 3.49
N ALA A 37 8.25 -5.72 4.48
CA ALA A 37 8.59 -6.82 5.36
C ALA A 37 7.84 -8.11 4.99
N TYR A 38 8.45 -9.23 5.35
CA TYR A 38 7.86 -10.56 5.26
C TYR A 38 7.92 -11.17 6.64
N PHE A 39 6.78 -11.64 7.15
CA PHE A 39 6.66 -12.34 8.42
C PHE A 39 6.04 -13.71 8.20
N ILE A 40 6.60 -14.72 8.86
CA ILE A 40 6.11 -16.10 8.86
C ILE A 40 5.73 -16.41 10.30
N TYR A 41 4.52 -16.89 10.53
CA TYR A 41 4.00 -17.21 11.86
C TYR A 41 3.42 -18.64 11.90
N GLY A 42 3.20 -19.16 13.11
CA GLY A 42 2.84 -20.58 13.31
C GLY A 42 4.05 -21.51 13.24
N ALA A 43 5.24 -21.00 13.59
CA ALA A 43 6.48 -21.75 13.65
C ALA A 43 6.58 -22.65 14.90
N PRO A 44 7.46 -23.68 14.89
CA PRO A 44 7.72 -24.46 16.10
C PRO A 44 8.03 -23.58 17.32
N GLY A 45 7.27 -23.74 18.40
CA GLY A 45 7.46 -22.96 19.63
C GLY A 45 7.01 -21.50 19.57
N GLU A 46 6.32 -21.07 18.51
CA GLU A 46 5.62 -19.78 18.43
C GLU A 46 4.56 -19.69 19.55
N ASN A 47 4.40 -18.52 20.15
CA ASN A 47 3.46 -18.25 21.23
C ASN A 47 3.16 -16.74 21.33
N ASP A 48 2.30 -16.35 22.27
CA ASP A 48 1.91 -14.94 22.43
C ASP A 48 3.08 -13.98 22.62
N LYS A 49 4.14 -14.41 23.31
CA LYS A 49 5.34 -13.58 23.53
C LYS A 49 6.09 -13.36 22.22
N THR A 50 6.27 -14.39 21.41
CA THR A 50 7.02 -14.27 20.14
C THR A 50 6.25 -13.48 19.08
N ILE A 51 4.92 -13.55 19.11
CA ILE A 51 4.05 -12.66 18.31
C ILE A 51 4.17 -11.21 18.79
N GLN A 52 4.21 -10.98 20.11
CA GLN A 52 4.41 -9.64 20.66
C GLN A 52 5.78 -9.06 20.28
N GLU A 53 6.85 -9.85 20.34
CA GLU A 53 8.19 -9.47 19.85
C GLU A 53 8.17 -9.09 18.35
N SER A 54 7.34 -9.76 17.55
CA SER A 54 7.13 -9.43 16.13
C SER A 54 6.39 -8.11 15.94
N ILE A 55 5.37 -7.83 16.75
CA ILE A 55 4.64 -6.55 16.74
C ILE A 55 5.57 -5.39 17.14
N GLU A 56 6.41 -5.59 18.15
CA GLU A 56 7.41 -4.60 18.56
C GLU A 56 8.40 -4.31 17.44
N LEU A 57 8.92 -5.34 16.76
CA LEU A 57 9.81 -5.14 15.62
C LEU A 57 9.12 -4.39 14.48
N ILE A 58 7.86 -4.69 14.18
CA ILE A 58 7.07 -3.94 13.17
C ILE A 58 7.04 -2.45 13.50
N ARG A 59 6.81 -2.08 14.78
CA ARG A 59 6.78 -0.68 15.23
C ARG A 59 8.14 0.00 15.16
N GLU A 60 9.22 -0.75 15.38
CA GLU A 60 10.60 -0.25 15.28
C GLU A 60 11.03 0.02 13.83
N ILE A 61 10.76 -0.92 12.93
CA ILE A 61 11.25 -0.86 11.55
C ILE A 61 10.32 -0.09 10.61
N ARG A 62 9.06 0.15 11.05
CA ARG A 62 8.06 0.97 10.36
C ARG A 62 7.90 0.63 8.87
N PRO A 63 7.59 -0.64 8.55
CA PRO A 63 7.42 -1.05 7.16
C PRO A 63 6.24 -0.32 6.53
N LEU A 64 6.28 -0.10 5.22
CA LEU A 64 5.15 0.47 4.47
C LEU A 64 4.32 -0.60 3.76
N SER A 65 4.76 -1.85 3.83
CA SER A 65 4.07 -3.03 3.33
C SER A 65 4.52 -4.25 4.12
N ILE A 66 3.58 -5.12 4.50
CA ILE A 66 3.91 -6.42 5.10
C ILE A 66 3.12 -7.51 4.40
N ILE A 67 3.79 -8.63 4.13
CA ILE A 67 3.15 -9.88 3.77
C ILE A 67 3.31 -10.87 4.93
N PHE A 68 2.19 -11.44 5.37
CA PHE A 68 2.13 -12.40 6.47
C PHE A 68 1.81 -13.78 5.92
N TYR A 69 2.69 -14.75 6.18
CA TYR A 69 2.50 -16.15 5.80
C TYR A 69 2.31 -17.02 7.04
N ILE A 70 1.39 -17.98 6.96
CA ILE A 70 1.41 -19.12 7.88
C ILE A 70 2.54 -20.05 7.40
N LEU A 71 3.29 -20.64 8.33
CA LEU A 71 4.37 -21.55 8.00
C LEU A 71 3.82 -22.83 7.32
N ALA A 72 4.12 -22.95 6.03
CA ALA A 72 3.97 -24.19 5.26
C ALA A 72 5.30 -24.96 5.20
N LEU A 73 5.21 -26.28 5.21
CA LEU A 73 6.33 -27.20 5.09
C LEU A 73 6.61 -27.53 3.62
N PHE A 74 7.80 -27.17 3.15
CA PHE A 74 8.20 -27.40 1.76
C PHE A 74 9.27 -28.49 1.63
N PRO A 75 9.20 -29.33 0.57
CA PRO A 75 10.24 -30.30 0.24
C PRO A 75 11.64 -29.66 0.17
N GLY A 76 12.64 -30.37 0.68
CA GLY A 76 14.03 -29.90 0.73
C GLY A 76 14.37 -28.97 1.90
N THR A 77 13.40 -28.61 2.76
CA THR A 77 13.65 -27.85 3.99
C THR A 77 13.92 -28.75 5.20
N THR A 78 14.70 -28.27 6.16
CA THR A 78 14.98 -29.00 7.42
C THR A 78 13.71 -29.39 8.15
N LEU A 79 12.75 -28.46 8.26
CA LEU A 79 11.47 -28.71 8.93
C LEU A 79 10.65 -29.81 8.24
N TYR A 80 10.67 -29.87 6.91
CA TYR A 80 10.02 -30.94 6.16
C TYR A 80 10.73 -32.30 6.35
N THR A 81 12.07 -32.31 6.37
CA THR A 81 12.83 -33.54 6.68
C THR A 81 12.50 -34.08 8.07
N GLU A 82 12.41 -33.20 9.07
CA GLU A 82 12.01 -33.55 10.44
C GLU A 82 10.58 -34.09 10.49
N PHE A 83 9.65 -33.43 9.79
CA PHE A 83 8.27 -33.88 9.63
C PHE A 83 8.21 -35.29 9.02
N LYS A 84 8.90 -35.54 7.90
CA LYS A 84 8.96 -36.89 7.29
C LYS A 84 9.44 -37.95 8.28
N LYS A 85 10.53 -37.66 8.98
CA LYS A 85 11.11 -38.57 9.98
C LYS A 85 10.16 -38.82 11.15
N LYS A 86 9.49 -37.78 11.65
CA LYS A 86 8.56 -37.85 12.79
C LYS A 86 7.34 -38.71 12.49
N PHE A 87 6.81 -38.63 11.28
CA PHE A 87 5.58 -39.33 10.89
C PHE A 87 5.83 -40.60 10.06
N GLY A 88 7.08 -40.92 9.72
CA GLY A 88 7.42 -42.10 8.94
C GLY A 88 6.88 -42.07 7.50
N ILE A 89 6.79 -40.88 6.91
CA ILE A 89 6.21 -40.66 5.58
C ILE A 89 7.30 -40.38 4.53
N SER A 90 7.00 -40.72 3.28
CA SER A 90 7.81 -40.42 2.09
C SER A 90 7.29 -39.17 1.38
N ASP A 91 7.94 -38.81 0.27
CA ASP A 91 7.47 -37.74 -0.61
C ASP A 91 6.18 -38.11 -1.37
N ASP A 92 5.72 -39.37 -1.26
CA ASP A 92 4.46 -39.82 -1.89
C ASP A 92 3.23 -39.09 -1.33
N ILE A 93 3.36 -38.42 -0.18
CA ILE A 93 2.31 -37.54 0.36
C ILE A 93 1.83 -36.49 -0.65
N TRP A 94 2.72 -36.01 -1.54
CA TRP A 94 2.41 -35.02 -2.57
C TRP A 94 1.63 -35.58 -3.77
N LEU A 95 1.42 -36.90 -3.84
CA LEU A 95 0.52 -37.50 -4.83
C LEU A 95 -0.95 -37.27 -4.46
N ASN A 96 -1.23 -36.88 -3.21
CA ASN A 96 -2.57 -36.51 -2.77
C ASN A 96 -2.95 -35.12 -3.28
N ARG A 97 -4.26 -34.88 -3.43
CA ARG A 97 -4.78 -33.57 -3.82
C ARG A 97 -4.72 -32.60 -2.64
N MET A 98 -3.55 -31.99 -2.45
CA MET A 98 -3.28 -31.00 -1.42
C MET A 98 -2.46 -29.84 -1.99
N GLU A 99 -2.59 -28.66 -1.39
CA GLU A 99 -1.80 -27.48 -1.77
C GLU A 99 -0.56 -27.36 -0.88
N ASP A 100 -0.78 -27.29 0.43
CA ASP A 100 0.26 -27.07 1.43
C ASP A 100 0.13 -28.05 2.60
N ILE A 101 1.22 -28.19 3.36
CA ILE A 101 1.23 -28.85 4.68
C ILE A 101 1.53 -27.76 5.70
N MET A 102 0.54 -27.35 6.48
CA MET A 102 0.75 -26.29 7.45
C MET A 102 1.43 -26.85 8.71
N TYR A 103 2.45 -26.17 9.22
CA TYR A 103 3.23 -26.69 10.35
C TYR A 103 2.36 -27.00 11.57
N PHE A 104 1.39 -26.14 11.87
CA PHE A 104 0.50 -26.30 13.03
C PHE A 104 -0.36 -27.57 12.98
N GLU A 105 -0.65 -28.10 11.79
CA GLU A 105 -1.37 -29.38 11.63
C GLU A 105 -0.53 -30.58 12.14
N THR A 106 0.77 -30.36 12.34
CA THR A 106 1.76 -31.38 12.72
C THR A 106 2.25 -31.25 14.16
N ASP A 107 1.83 -30.19 14.89
CA ASP A 107 2.25 -29.86 16.25
C ASP A 107 1.04 -29.71 17.18
N ARG A 108 0.96 -30.58 18.20
CA ARG A 108 -0.14 -30.58 19.18
C ARG A 108 -0.19 -29.32 20.05
N ASN A 109 0.91 -28.55 20.11
CA ASN A 109 0.97 -27.32 20.90
C ASN A 109 0.51 -26.07 20.13
N LEU A 110 0.22 -26.20 18.82
CA LEU A 110 -0.24 -25.11 17.98
C LEU A 110 -1.59 -25.48 17.37
N THR A 111 -2.66 -24.89 17.90
CA THR A 111 -3.99 -25.07 17.30
C THR A 111 -4.20 -24.09 16.15
N GLU A 112 -5.10 -24.45 15.23
CA GLU A 112 -5.51 -23.58 14.13
C GLU A 112 -6.00 -22.21 14.62
N ASP A 113 -6.89 -22.19 15.62
CA ASP A 113 -7.40 -20.96 16.24
C ASP A 113 -6.30 -20.04 16.76
N MET A 114 -5.27 -20.61 17.40
CA MET A 114 -4.12 -19.85 17.89
C MET A 114 -3.37 -19.20 16.73
N VAL A 115 -3.07 -19.96 15.68
CA VAL A 115 -2.33 -19.46 14.50
C VAL A 115 -3.12 -18.40 13.75
N LEU A 116 -4.42 -18.62 13.54
CA LEU A 116 -5.30 -17.63 12.91
C LEU A 116 -5.37 -16.34 13.74
N ASN A 117 -5.45 -16.46 15.08
CA ASN A 117 -5.42 -15.32 15.99
C ASN A 117 -4.08 -14.56 15.95
N PHE A 118 -2.95 -15.26 15.85
CA PHE A 118 -1.64 -14.64 15.66
C PHE A 118 -1.61 -13.78 14.39
N GLY A 119 -2.06 -14.34 13.27
CA GLY A 119 -2.15 -13.62 12.00
C GLY A 119 -3.06 -12.39 12.07
N LYS A 120 -4.20 -12.52 12.75
CA LYS A 120 -5.14 -11.40 12.98
C LYS A 120 -4.45 -10.26 13.75
N ARG A 121 -3.85 -10.57 14.91
CA ARG A 121 -3.16 -9.57 15.76
C ARG A 121 -2.02 -8.87 15.04
N LEU A 122 -1.23 -9.61 14.27
CA LEU A 122 -0.14 -9.04 13.46
C LEU A 122 -0.65 -8.04 12.41
N ARG A 123 -1.70 -8.41 11.68
CA ARG A 123 -2.31 -7.55 10.66
C ARG A 123 -2.96 -6.31 11.27
N GLU A 124 -3.73 -6.47 12.34
CA GLU A 124 -4.38 -5.34 13.05
C GLU A 124 -3.33 -4.36 13.58
N ALA A 125 -2.30 -4.87 14.28
CA ALA A 125 -1.23 -4.02 14.81
C ALA A 125 -0.46 -3.27 13.70
N PHE A 126 -0.25 -3.89 12.54
CA PHE A 126 0.35 -3.22 11.38
C PHE A 126 -0.54 -2.11 10.84
N TYR A 127 -1.80 -2.40 10.53
CA TYR A 127 -2.70 -1.43 9.91
C TYR A 127 -3.04 -0.25 10.82
N GLU A 128 -3.15 -0.47 12.12
CA GLU A 128 -3.35 0.60 13.10
C GLU A 128 -2.13 1.52 13.21
N ALA A 129 -0.92 0.98 13.09
CA ALA A 129 0.32 1.76 13.21
C ALA A 129 0.76 2.43 11.89
N LEU A 130 0.28 1.92 10.75
CA LEU A 130 0.68 2.36 9.41
C LEU A 130 0.52 3.87 9.15
N PRO A 131 -0.57 4.57 9.57
CA PRO A 131 -0.65 6.02 9.43
C PRO A 131 0.53 6.76 10.08
N GLY A 132 0.93 6.35 11.28
CA GLY A 132 2.09 6.92 11.97
C GLY A 132 3.41 6.61 11.26
N PHE A 133 3.53 5.43 10.65
CA PHE A 133 4.71 5.07 9.85
C PHE A 133 4.85 6.00 8.65
N VAL A 134 3.77 6.24 7.91
CA VAL A 134 3.73 7.15 6.76
C VAL A 134 4.10 8.58 7.17
N GLU A 135 3.58 9.07 8.28
CA GLU A 135 3.90 10.42 8.77
C GLU A 135 5.37 10.56 9.16
N SER A 136 5.98 9.48 9.65
CA SER A 136 7.39 9.43 10.06
C SER A 136 8.38 9.34 8.89
N ILE A 137 7.93 9.15 7.65
CA ILE A 137 8.82 9.07 6.48
C ILE A 137 9.66 10.34 6.37
N ARG A 138 10.97 10.17 6.26
CA ARG A 138 11.95 11.22 5.96
C ARG A 138 12.86 10.70 4.85
N LEU A 139 12.65 11.19 3.64
CA LEU A 139 13.52 10.90 2.51
C LEU A 139 14.77 11.77 2.56
N VAL A 140 15.77 11.45 1.75
CA VAL A 140 16.96 12.27 1.57
C VAL A 140 16.57 13.65 1.02
N ASP A 141 17.13 14.69 1.62
CA ASP A 141 16.96 16.09 1.23
C ASP A 141 18.13 16.47 0.33
N ASP A 142 18.02 16.07 -0.93
CA ASP A 142 19.02 16.28 -1.99
C ASP A 142 18.27 16.45 -3.31
N SER A 143 18.56 17.54 -4.02
CA SER A 143 17.90 17.89 -5.28
C SER A 143 18.04 16.82 -6.37
N GLU A 144 19.10 16.00 -6.33
CA GLU A 144 19.25 14.88 -7.27
C GLU A 144 18.15 13.83 -7.10
N PHE A 145 17.52 13.79 -5.93
CA PHE A 145 16.46 12.84 -5.57
C PHE A 145 15.05 13.42 -5.68
N ASP A 146 14.86 14.70 -6.00
CA ASP A 146 13.54 15.35 -6.00
C ASP A 146 12.49 14.60 -6.85
N ARG A 147 12.88 14.19 -8.06
CA ARG A 147 12.00 13.41 -8.95
C ARG A 147 11.70 12.02 -8.38
N LEU A 148 12.68 11.37 -7.75
CA LEU A 148 12.51 10.03 -7.15
C LEU A 148 11.65 10.10 -5.88
N ASN A 149 11.87 11.13 -5.05
CA ASN A 149 11.07 11.42 -3.87
C ASN A 149 9.62 11.70 -4.25
N SER A 150 9.39 12.46 -5.32
CA SER A 150 8.07 12.72 -5.87
C SER A 150 7.38 11.44 -6.36
N ASP A 151 8.06 10.59 -7.14
CA ASP A 151 7.54 9.27 -7.58
C ASP A 151 7.19 8.38 -6.38
N PHE A 152 8.07 8.32 -5.38
CA PHE A 152 7.84 7.53 -4.18
C PHE A 152 6.56 7.97 -3.44
N TYR A 153 6.43 9.26 -3.17
CA TYR A 153 5.26 9.78 -2.46
C TYR A 153 3.98 9.66 -3.28
N SER A 154 4.03 9.89 -4.60
CA SER A 154 2.83 9.78 -5.45
C SER A 154 2.35 8.33 -5.54
N ARG A 155 3.26 7.36 -5.69
CA ARG A 155 2.91 5.93 -5.70
C ARG A 155 2.38 5.44 -4.36
N LEU A 156 3.01 5.86 -3.26
CA LEU A 156 2.51 5.54 -1.92
C LEU A 156 1.10 6.14 -1.71
N GLY A 157 0.86 7.36 -2.20
CA GLY A 157 -0.45 8.01 -2.16
C GLY A 157 -1.53 7.19 -2.87
N MET A 158 -1.22 6.63 -4.05
CA MET A 158 -2.15 5.76 -4.79
C MET A 158 -2.55 4.53 -3.98
N THR A 159 -1.62 3.93 -3.23
CA THR A 159 -1.91 2.76 -2.38
C THR A 159 -3.03 3.05 -1.38
N PHE A 160 -3.09 4.25 -0.82
CA PHE A 160 -4.14 4.67 0.12
C PHE A 160 -5.43 5.12 -0.57
N SER A 161 -5.37 5.75 -1.75
CA SER A 161 -6.56 6.29 -2.42
C SER A 161 -7.38 5.23 -3.16
N HIS A 162 -6.73 4.35 -3.94
CA HIS A 162 -7.40 3.38 -4.81
C HIS A 162 -6.63 2.06 -4.99
N GLY A 163 -5.53 1.85 -4.25
CA GLY A 163 -4.76 0.60 -4.23
C GLY A 163 -5.08 -0.28 -3.02
N ASP A 164 -4.12 -1.12 -2.65
CA ASP A 164 -4.27 -2.18 -1.63
C ASP A 164 -4.79 -1.72 -0.26
N TYR A 165 -4.57 -0.45 0.12
CA TYR A 165 -5.01 0.08 1.41
C TYR A 165 -6.37 0.77 1.36
N SER A 166 -6.90 1.07 0.18
CA SER A 166 -8.16 1.81 0.01
C SER A 166 -9.38 1.13 0.67
N GLY A 167 -9.38 -0.20 0.74
CA GLY A 167 -10.45 -1.02 1.32
C GLY A 167 -10.22 -1.48 2.78
N ILE A 168 -9.07 -1.18 3.38
CA ILE A 168 -8.71 -1.73 4.70
C ILE A 168 -9.29 -0.88 5.83
N ALA A 169 -10.40 -1.33 6.41
CA ALA A 169 -11.14 -0.60 7.46
C ALA A 169 -10.29 -0.15 8.66
N ALA A 170 -9.28 -0.94 9.05
CA ALA A 170 -8.39 -0.62 10.16
C ALA A 170 -7.52 0.63 9.90
N ILE A 171 -7.25 0.96 8.64
CA ILE A 171 -6.54 2.18 8.27
C ILE A 171 -7.55 3.33 8.20
N LYS A 172 -7.51 4.21 9.22
CA LYS A 172 -8.38 5.39 9.29
C LYS A 172 -7.86 6.53 8.40
N ASN A 173 -8.75 7.44 8.00
CA ASN A 173 -8.43 8.70 7.28
C ASN A 173 -7.59 8.51 6.00
N ARG A 174 -7.85 7.46 5.21
CA ARG A 174 -7.06 7.09 4.02
C ARG A 174 -6.95 8.20 2.97
N ASP A 175 -8.07 8.85 2.64
CA ASP A 175 -8.07 9.97 1.69
C ASP A 175 -7.24 11.16 2.22
N GLU A 176 -7.17 11.36 3.54
CA GLU A 176 -6.34 12.39 4.15
C GLU A 176 -4.85 12.05 4.07
N ILE A 177 -4.50 10.79 4.35
CA ILE A 177 -3.14 10.27 4.20
C ILE A 177 -2.68 10.39 2.74
N ALA A 178 -3.50 9.93 1.79
CA ALA A 178 -3.23 10.06 0.36
C ALA A 178 -3.04 11.51 -0.06
N GLY A 179 -3.91 12.42 0.42
CA GLY A 179 -3.82 13.86 0.12
C GLY A 179 -2.51 14.48 0.62
N ARG A 180 -2.05 14.12 1.83
CA ARG A 180 -0.74 14.54 2.36
C ARG A 180 0.42 13.99 1.53
N LEU A 181 0.33 12.72 1.11
CA LEU A 181 1.36 12.09 0.27
C LEU A 181 1.46 12.75 -1.10
N PHE A 182 0.34 13.01 -1.78
CA PHE A 182 0.35 13.74 -3.04
C PHE A 182 0.87 15.18 -2.88
N ALA A 183 0.54 15.85 -1.77
CA ALA A 183 1.10 17.16 -1.49
C ALA A 183 2.63 17.14 -1.31
N ARG A 184 3.16 16.13 -0.60
CA ARG A 184 4.62 15.93 -0.48
C ARG A 184 5.26 15.63 -1.84
N ALA A 185 4.60 14.82 -2.68
CA ALA A 185 5.10 14.54 -4.02
C ALA A 185 5.24 15.82 -4.86
N ILE A 186 4.18 16.62 -4.95
CA ILE A 186 4.17 17.90 -5.70
C ILE A 186 5.23 18.87 -5.15
N HIS A 187 5.43 18.89 -3.83
CA HIS A 187 6.45 19.72 -3.20
C HIS A 187 7.87 19.34 -3.61
N CYS A 188 8.16 18.03 -3.77
CA CYS A 188 9.46 17.56 -4.25
C CYS A 188 9.65 17.86 -5.74
N HIS A 189 8.68 17.51 -6.58
CA HIS A 189 8.74 17.74 -8.02
C HIS A 189 7.33 17.63 -8.64
N PRO A 190 7.00 18.36 -9.72
CA PRO A 190 5.76 18.16 -10.46
C PRO A 190 5.54 16.68 -10.81
N ASP A 191 4.43 16.09 -10.35
CA ASP A 191 4.07 14.70 -10.62
C ASP A 191 2.60 14.61 -11.03
N HIS A 192 2.37 14.05 -12.20
CA HIS A 192 1.05 13.94 -12.83
C HIS A 192 0.05 13.17 -11.95
N ARG A 193 0.47 12.03 -11.36
CA ARG A 193 -0.39 11.20 -10.50
C ARG A 193 -0.77 11.95 -9.24
N ALA A 194 0.15 12.73 -8.70
CA ALA A 194 -0.09 13.52 -7.49
C ALA A 194 -1.10 14.64 -7.73
N TYR A 195 -0.99 15.38 -8.84
CA TYR A 195 -2.01 16.39 -9.22
C TYR A 195 -3.38 15.76 -9.42
N LEU A 196 -3.45 14.65 -10.18
CA LEU A 196 -4.71 13.95 -10.44
C LEU A 196 -5.32 13.40 -9.15
N GLY A 197 -4.54 12.65 -8.36
CA GLY A 197 -5.00 12.01 -7.13
C GLY A 197 -5.47 13.02 -6.08
N LYS A 198 -4.76 14.13 -5.91
CA LYS A 198 -5.16 15.20 -4.98
C LYS A 198 -6.36 16.00 -5.48
N GLY A 199 -6.49 16.23 -6.80
CA GLY A 199 -7.69 16.80 -7.41
C GLY A 199 -8.94 15.97 -7.12
N ILE A 200 -8.86 14.64 -7.33
CA ILE A 200 -9.94 13.70 -7.00
C ILE A 200 -10.28 13.75 -5.49
N ILE A 201 -9.28 13.85 -4.60
CA ILE A 201 -9.55 13.98 -3.16
C ILE A 201 -10.27 15.29 -2.83
N HIS A 202 -9.91 16.41 -3.46
CA HIS A 202 -10.65 17.66 -3.31
C HIS A 202 -12.10 17.53 -3.80
N GLN A 203 -12.33 16.87 -4.95
CA GLN A 203 -13.69 16.59 -5.44
C GLN A 203 -14.51 15.75 -4.46
N LYS A 204 -13.95 14.67 -3.91
CA LYS A 204 -14.62 13.84 -2.90
C LYS A 204 -15.03 14.63 -1.66
N LYS A 205 -14.26 15.68 -1.31
CA LYS A 205 -14.55 16.57 -0.19
C LYS A 205 -15.50 17.73 -0.54
N GLY A 206 -15.94 17.84 -1.79
CA GLY A 206 -16.73 18.98 -2.28
C GLY A 206 -15.92 20.26 -2.47
N GLU A 207 -14.59 20.21 -2.37
CA GLU A 207 -13.69 21.35 -2.49
C GLU A 207 -13.37 21.63 -3.98
N PHE A 208 -14.39 21.85 -4.79
CA PHE A 208 -14.25 21.92 -6.26
C PHE A 208 -13.37 23.09 -6.74
N ASP A 209 -13.43 24.25 -6.10
CA ASP A 209 -12.57 25.39 -6.45
C ASP A 209 -11.09 25.09 -6.20
N ARG A 210 -10.77 24.46 -5.06
CA ARG A 210 -9.39 24.02 -4.76
C ARG A 210 -8.90 22.98 -5.77
N SER A 211 -9.79 22.07 -6.18
CA SER A 211 -9.49 21.11 -7.25
C SER A 211 -9.17 21.83 -8.56
N ILE A 212 -9.95 22.85 -8.94
CA ILE A 212 -9.73 23.62 -10.18
C ILE A 212 -8.38 24.32 -10.18
N GLU A 213 -8.05 25.02 -9.09
CA GLU A 213 -6.76 25.71 -8.96
C GLU A 213 -5.58 24.74 -9.10
N LEU A 214 -5.65 23.62 -8.37
CA LEU A 214 -4.61 22.59 -8.37
C LEU A 214 -4.46 21.93 -9.74
N LEU A 215 -5.56 21.57 -10.40
CA LEU A 215 -5.52 20.89 -11.70
C LEU A 215 -5.07 21.83 -12.82
N LYS A 216 -5.42 23.12 -12.75
CA LYS A 216 -4.86 24.14 -13.65
C LYS A 216 -3.35 24.25 -13.50
N GLU A 217 -2.86 24.25 -12.27
CA GLU A 217 -1.41 24.21 -12.00
C GLU A 217 -0.77 22.96 -12.60
N GLY A 218 -1.35 21.78 -12.36
CA GLY A 218 -0.87 20.52 -12.95
C GLY A 218 -0.81 20.55 -14.48
N LEU A 219 -1.82 21.12 -15.15
CA LEU A 219 -1.86 21.27 -16.60
C LEU A 219 -0.81 22.24 -17.16
N ARG A 220 -0.21 23.12 -16.35
CA ARG A 220 0.95 23.92 -16.79
C ARG A 220 2.19 23.04 -17.02
N TYR A 221 2.32 21.95 -16.27
CA TYR A 221 3.40 20.97 -16.41
C TYR A 221 3.04 19.83 -17.37
N PHE A 222 1.76 19.46 -17.44
CA PHE A 222 1.26 18.32 -18.23
C PHE A 222 0.11 18.74 -19.17
N PRO A 223 0.35 19.61 -20.16
CA PRO A 223 -0.71 20.28 -20.93
C PRO A 223 -1.59 19.33 -21.75
N GLU A 224 -1.03 18.20 -22.22
CA GLU A 224 -1.73 17.22 -23.06
C GLU A 224 -2.43 16.12 -22.23
N SER A 225 -2.46 16.25 -20.91
CA SER A 225 -3.00 15.22 -20.04
C SER A 225 -4.53 15.13 -20.14
N LYS A 226 -5.04 14.09 -20.80
CA LYS A 226 -6.48 13.80 -20.83
C LYS A 226 -7.07 13.60 -19.42
N PRO A 227 -6.46 12.78 -18.52
CA PRO A 227 -7.02 12.58 -17.19
C PRO A 227 -7.12 13.87 -16.36
N LEU A 228 -6.15 14.79 -16.46
CA LEU A 228 -6.23 16.08 -15.75
C LEU A 228 -7.29 17.00 -16.36
N ASN A 229 -7.46 17.01 -17.69
CA ASN A 229 -8.54 17.78 -18.33
C ASN A 229 -9.93 17.24 -17.96
N ILE A 230 -10.11 15.92 -17.94
CA ILE A 230 -11.37 15.27 -17.50
C ILE A 230 -11.64 15.62 -16.04
N CYS A 231 -10.67 15.41 -15.15
CA CYS A 231 -10.82 15.73 -13.73
C CYS A 231 -11.14 17.23 -13.53
N LEU A 232 -10.49 18.13 -14.27
CA LEU A 232 -10.76 19.57 -14.20
C LEU A 232 -12.18 19.89 -14.68
N ALA A 233 -12.62 19.27 -15.78
CA ALA A 233 -13.97 19.44 -16.31
C ALA A 233 -15.03 18.98 -15.31
N VAL A 234 -14.83 17.84 -14.63
CA VAL A 234 -15.73 17.37 -13.57
C VAL A 234 -15.84 18.41 -12.44
N SER A 235 -14.74 19.04 -12.03
CA SER A 235 -14.81 20.13 -11.03
C SER A 235 -15.55 21.36 -11.54
N TYR A 236 -15.42 21.72 -12.81
CA TYR A 236 -16.20 22.81 -13.42
C TYR A 236 -17.70 22.49 -13.47
N MET A 237 -18.08 21.27 -13.88
CA MET A 237 -19.47 20.83 -13.92
C MET A 237 -20.13 20.91 -12.55
N ASN A 238 -19.44 20.45 -11.50
CA ASN A 238 -19.94 20.51 -10.11
C ASN A 238 -20.07 21.94 -9.56
N THR A 239 -19.54 22.94 -10.26
CA THR A 239 -19.66 24.36 -9.92
C THR A 239 -20.50 25.14 -10.94
N GLY A 240 -21.23 24.45 -11.81
CA GLY A 240 -22.11 25.04 -12.83
C GLY A 240 -21.38 25.70 -14.01
N ARG A 241 -20.05 25.56 -14.10
CA ARG A 241 -19.22 26.20 -15.13
C ARG A 241 -19.12 25.32 -16.38
N PHE A 242 -20.26 24.99 -16.98
CA PHE A 242 -20.35 24.00 -18.08
C PHE A 242 -19.60 24.42 -19.35
N ASP A 243 -19.57 25.71 -19.71
CA ASP A 243 -18.77 26.20 -20.85
C ASP A 243 -17.27 25.94 -20.66
N GLN A 244 -16.78 26.17 -19.44
CA GLN A 244 -15.38 25.92 -19.11
C GLN A 244 -15.07 24.42 -19.10
N ALA A 245 -16.00 23.58 -18.66
CA ALA A 245 -15.88 22.13 -18.77
C ALA A 245 -15.78 21.71 -20.25
N LEU A 246 -16.68 22.18 -21.12
CA LEU A 246 -16.65 21.89 -22.56
C LEU A 246 -15.32 22.31 -23.21
N SER A 247 -14.79 23.49 -22.86
CA SER A 247 -13.50 23.96 -23.40
C SER A 247 -12.34 23.01 -23.11
N ARG A 248 -12.41 22.23 -22.03
CA ARG A 248 -11.40 21.24 -21.63
C ARG A 248 -11.64 19.88 -22.25
N LEU A 249 -12.89 19.51 -22.52
CA LEU A 249 -13.27 18.19 -23.02
C LEU A 249 -13.26 18.10 -24.55
N LEU A 250 -13.66 19.15 -25.26
CA LEU A 250 -13.75 19.13 -26.73
C LEU A 250 -12.44 18.77 -27.44
N PRO A 251 -11.25 19.22 -26.98
CA PRO A 251 -9.98 18.79 -27.57
C PRO A 251 -9.69 17.28 -27.45
N ILE A 252 -10.36 16.61 -26.51
CA ILE A 252 -10.18 15.17 -26.21
C ILE A 252 -11.46 14.36 -26.42
N LYS A 253 -12.38 14.85 -27.26
CA LYS A 253 -13.72 14.28 -27.51
C LYS A 253 -13.73 12.81 -27.95
N ASP A 254 -12.63 12.30 -28.49
CA ASP A 254 -12.51 10.90 -28.91
C ASP A 254 -12.29 9.96 -27.71
N ASP A 255 -12.03 10.50 -26.52
CA ASP A 255 -12.00 9.75 -25.27
C ASP A 255 -13.45 9.43 -24.80
N PRO A 256 -13.79 8.15 -24.54
CA PRO A 256 -15.15 7.76 -24.18
C PRO A 256 -15.69 8.44 -22.92
N GLU A 257 -14.83 8.67 -21.91
CA GLU A 257 -15.24 9.33 -20.67
C GLU A 257 -15.51 10.82 -20.93
N ALA A 258 -14.66 11.47 -21.74
CA ALA A 258 -14.88 12.85 -22.15
C ALA A 258 -16.16 13.04 -22.96
N ALA A 259 -16.49 12.11 -23.87
CA ALA A 259 -17.70 12.16 -24.70
C ALA A 259 -18.97 12.19 -23.82
N SER A 260 -19.05 11.34 -22.80
CA SER A 260 -20.18 11.32 -21.87
C SER A 260 -20.34 12.65 -21.11
N TYR A 261 -19.22 13.23 -20.65
CA TYR A 261 -19.26 14.52 -19.97
C TYR A 261 -19.61 15.69 -20.92
N ILE A 262 -19.22 15.64 -22.19
CA ILE A 262 -19.61 16.64 -23.20
C ILE A 262 -21.13 16.65 -23.38
N GLU A 263 -21.75 15.48 -23.53
CA GLU A 263 -23.20 15.37 -23.66
C GLU A 263 -23.94 15.88 -22.41
N ALA A 264 -23.40 15.62 -21.22
CA ALA A 264 -23.95 16.14 -19.97
C ALA A 264 -23.86 17.67 -19.90
N CYS A 265 -22.73 18.26 -20.29
CA CYS A 265 -22.55 19.72 -20.30
C CYS A 265 -23.49 20.41 -21.30
N ARG A 266 -23.67 19.84 -22.50
CA ARG A 266 -24.58 20.41 -23.52
C ARG A 266 -26.02 20.46 -23.03
N ARG A 267 -26.52 19.35 -22.49
CA ARG A 267 -27.87 19.30 -21.90
C ARG A 267 -28.06 20.33 -20.79
N ALA A 268 -27.09 20.45 -19.89
CA ALA A 268 -27.17 21.40 -18.78
C ALA A 268 -27.19 22.87 -19.23
N LEU A 269 -26.58 23.19 -20.39
CA LEU A 269 -26.63 24.52 -20.99
C LEU A 269 -27.95 24.77 -21.72
N GLU A 270 -28.47 23.78 -22.44
CA GLU A 270 -29.79 23.84 -23.09
C GLU A 270 -30.93 24.01 -22.06
N ASP A 271 -30.84 23.35 -20.91
CA ASP A 271 -31.82 23.46 -19.83
C ASP A 271 -31.77 24.82 -19.08
N ALA A 272 -30.71 25.60 -19.29
CA ALA A 272 -30.49 26.90 -18.63
C ALA A 272 -30.92 28.11 -19.49
N GLU A 273 -31.22 27.89 -20.78
CA GLU A 273 -31.79 28.87 -21.72
C GLU A 273 -33.32 28.92 -21.66
#